data_AF-A0AAW6BFU2-F1
#
_entry.id   AF-A0AAW6BFU2-F1
#
_cell.length_a   1.000
_cell.length_b   1.000
_cell.length_c   1.000
_cell.angle_alpha   90.00
_cell.angle_beta   90.00
_cell.angle_gamma   90.00
#
_symmetry.space_group_name_H-M   'P 1'
#
loop_
_entity.id
_entity.type
_entity.pdbx_description
1 polymer ?
#
loop_
_entity_poly.entity_id
_entity_poly.type
_entity_poly.pdbx_seq_one_letter_code
_entity_poly.pdbx_strand_id
1 'polypeptide(L)'
;MNKRNILLILLAGVAIYALWRWYLPDPYHPVLTEKEKKVTTEMLANMQTRCIGRYLVDLPENYHDTVNASRVNDYWVETQRIYLPAFEQRIQLREEALRQMKTSYPVDMPYLKNIYSVPEGMKGIIFERMENQSVPDVVRVLEAHLYSNGVAIKVEMEAKNGSAARYDKDRQIAPRVYTNTVPEKLAELRDLLSRVRGREETEIPTTSGSCISNAFITDNQRDKEDIGTLYKTGPDNYLNVRIQTNNYIREKDSMLERIGQIKAFLYRGDIFRKGARKINGLDTEELLAVGLQPDSDDPRYQFTLLANEKTGGKKTPVFDLTVVNDEETPTAYSQNEIVAFWDAISQTLRVRPDAF
;
A
#
# COMPACT_ATOMS: atom_id res chain seq x y z
N MET A 1 23.69 -15.02 55.98
CA MET A 1 22.32 -14.52 55.68
C MET A 1 21.33 -15.45 56.36
N ASN A 2 20.49 -14.94 57.29
CA ASN A 2 19.63 -15.78 58.13
C ASN A 2 18.47 -16.36 57.30
N LYS A 3 18.08 -17.63 57.51
CA LYS A 3 17.03 -18.32 56.70
C LYS A 3 15.71 -17.52 56.63
N ARG A 4 15.39 -16.81 57.71
CA ARG A 4 14.21 -15.94 57.82
C ARG A 4 14.29 -14.71 56.88
N ASN A 5 15.48 -14.16 56.63
CA ASN A 5 15.66 -13.03 55.72
C ASN A 5 15.56 -13.47 54.24
N ILE A 6 16.00 -14.69 53.92
CA ILE A 6 15.84 -15.27 52.57
C ILE A 6 14.35 -15.49 52.26
N LEU A 7 13.59 -15.99 53.23
CA LEU A 7 12.14 -16.21 53.09
C LEU A 7 11.38 -14.89 52.87
N LEU A 8 11.75 -13.82 53.59
CA LEU A 8 11.13 -12.50 53.44
C LEU A 8 11.43 -11.85 52.08
N ILE A 9 12.64 -12.02 51.55
CA ILE A 9 13.02 -11.52 50.21
C ILE A 9 12.23 -12.27 49.12
N LEU A 10 12.08 -13.60 49.23
CA LEU A 10 11.29 -14.39 48.29
C LEU A 10 9.81 -13.99 48.31
N LEU A 11 9.22 -13.80 49.51
CA LEU A 11 7.83 -13.35 49.64
C LEU A 11 7.61 -11.94 49.09
N ALA A 12 8.55 -11.02 49.30
CA ALA A 12 8.51 -9.69 48.70
C ALA A 12 8.61 -9.76 47.17
N GLY A 13 9.48 -10.62 46.62
CA GLY A 13 9.60 -10.85 45.18
C GLY A 13 8.31 -11.41 44.55
N VAL A 14 7.66 -12.37 45.21
CA VAL A 14 6.37 -12.93 44.76
C VAL A 14 5.25 -11.89 44.85
N ALA A 15 5.21 -11.08 45.93
CA ALA A 15 4.23 -10.01 46.07
C ALA A 15 4.40 -8.91 45.02
N ILE A 16 5.65 -8.52 44.72
CA ILE A 16 5.98 -7.55 43.66
C ILE A 16 5.60 -8.13 42.29
N TYR A 17 5.92 -9.41 42.02
CA TYR A 17 5.54 -10.06 40.77
C TYR A 17 4.02 -10.20 40.61
N ALA A 18 3.30 -10.56 41.69
CA ALA A 18 1.85 -10.65 41.68
C ALA A 18 1.19 -9.28 41.50
N LEU A 19 1.70 -8.24 42.16
CA LEU A 19 1.28 -6.85 41.95
C LEU A 19 1.56 -6.41 40.51
N TRP A 20 2.75 -6.70 39.98
CA TRP A 20 3.12 -6.37 38.61
C TRP A 20 2.23 -7.06 37.59
N ARG A 21 1.93 -8.35 37.79
CA ARG A 21 1.00 -9.13 36.94
C ARG A 21 -0.47 -8.70 37.09
N TRP A 22 -0.84 -8.16 38.24
CA TRP A 22 -2.19 -7.60 38.45
C TRP A 22 -2.33 -6.21 37.80
N TYR A 23 -1.28 -5.38 37.87
CA TYR A 23 -1.27 -4.06 37.24
C TYR A 23 -1.04 -4.09 35.71
N LEU A 24 -0.43 -5.16 35.19
CA LEU A 24 -0.23 -5.42 33.76
C LEU A 24 -0.84 -6.79 33.41
N PRO A 25 -2.16 -6.86 33.18
CA PRO A 25 -2.76 -8.10 32.70
C PRO A 25 -2.06 -8.56 31.42
N ASP A 26 -1.76 -9.86 31.34
CA ASP A 26 -1.20 -10.47 30.14
C ASP A 26 -2.10 -10.11 28.93
N PRO A 27 -1.52 -9.71 27.78
CA PRO A 27 -2.30 -9.41 26.58
C PRO A 27 -3.24 -10.57 26.24
N TYR A 28 -4.44 -10.25 25.76
CA TYR A 28 -5.43 -11.27 25.43
C TYR A 28 -4.91 -12.25 24.36
N HIS A 29 -4.70 -13.50 24.77
CA HIS A 29 -4.40 -14.62 23.89
C HIS A 29 -5.45 -15.70 24.13
N PRO A 30 -6.28 -16.03 23.13
CA PRO A 30 -7.36 -16.99 23.31
C PRO A 30 -6.80 -18.41 23.43
N VAL A 31 -7.43 -19.22 24.30
CA VAL A 31 -7.26 -20.68 24.28
C VAL A 31 -8.32 -21.23 23.34
N LEU A 32 -7.89 -21.69 22.16
CA LEU A 32 -8.80 -22.20 21.12
C LEU A 32 -9.43 -23.53 21.53
N THR A 33 -10.73 -23.66 21.29
CA THR A 33 -11.45 -24.94 21.31
C THR A 33 -11.01 -25.83 20.14
N GLU A 34 -11.30 -27.14 20.19
CA GLU A 34 -10.99 -28.04 19.07
C GLU A 34 -11.66 -27.64 17.75
N LYS A 35 -12.86 -27.06 17.83
CA LYS A 35 -13.56 -26.52 16.64
C LYS A 35 -12.79 -25.32 16.07
N GLU A 36 -12.44 -24.36 16.91
CA GLU A 36 -11.71 -23.14 16.48
C GLU A 36 -10.33 -23.49 15.94
N LYS A 37 -9.61 -24.45 16.57
CA LYS A 37 -8.33 -24.95 16.04
C LYS A 37 -8.46 -25.48 14.62
N LYS A 38 -9.51 -26.26 14.34
CA LYS A 38 -9.75 -26.79 13.00
C LYS A 38 -9.99 -25.67 11.99
N VAL A 39 -10.87 -24.71 12.34
CA VAL A 39 -11.18 -23.56 11.48
C VAL A 39 -9.93 -22.72 11.21
N THR A 40 -9.17 -22.36 12.25
CA THR A 40 -7.93 -21.59 12.10
C THR A 40 -6.87 -22.34 11.29
N THR A 41 -6.77 -23.66 11.42
CA THR A 41 -5.84 -24.47 10.60
C THR A 41 -6.23 -24.42 9.12
N GLU A 42 -7.51 -24.47 8.80
CA GLU A 42 -8.02 -24.33 7.44
C GLU A 42 -7.80 -22.91 6.90
N MET A 43 -8.03 -21.87 7.71
CA MET A 43 -7.78 -20.46 7.35
C MET A 43 -6.31 -20.20 7.01
N LEU A 44 -5.37 -20.86 7.69
CA LEU A 44 -3.92 -20.66 7.55
C LEU A 44 -3.27 -21.72 6.65
N ALA A 45 -4.05 -22.50 5.91
CA ALA A 45 -3.51 -23.50 5.01
C ALA A 45 -2.74 -22.84 3.85
N ASN A 46 -1.64 -23.47 3.43
CA ASN A 46 -0.85 -23.06 2.25
C ASN A 46 -0.42 -21.59 2.27
N MET A 47 0.16 -21.14 3.38
CA MET A 47 0.71 -19.78 3.49
C MET A 47 1.76 -19.51 2.40
N GLN A 48 1.63 -18.37 1.74
CA GLN A 48 2.53 -17.86 0.71
C GLN A 48 3.07 -16.48 1.10
N THR A 49 4.36 -16.27 0.87
CA THR A 49 4.99 -14.98 1.09
C THR A 49 4.57 -13.96 0.03
N ARG A 50 4.09 -12.80 0.50
CA ARG A 50 3.71 -11.65 -0.33
C ARG A 50 4.70 -10.51 -0.12
N CYS A 51 5.10 -9.86 -1.21
CA CYS A 51 5.97 -8.69 -1.17
C CYS A 51 5.19 -7.39 -1.39
N ILE A 52 5.25 -6.47 -0.42
CA ILE A 52 4.60 -5.16 -0.48
C ILE A 52 5.60 -4.09 -0.03
N GLY A 53 5.89 -3.12 -0.90
CA GLY A 53 6.93 -2.12 -0.68
C GLY A 53 8.28 -2.79 -0.42
N ARG A 54 8.81 -2.58 0.79
CA ARG A 54 10.09 -3.10 1.28
C ARG A 54 9.94 -4.31 2.22
N TYR A 55 8.72 -4.81 2.40
CA TYR A 55 8.39 -5.81 3.42
C TYR A 55 7.82 -7.08 2.81
N LEU A 56 7.90 -8.15 3.60
CA LEU A 56 7.29 -9.44 3.36
C LEU A 56 6.30 -9.78 4.48
N VAL A 57 5.15 -10.33 4.10
CA VAL A 57 4.15 -10.91 5.00
C VAL A 57 3.68 -12.21 4.37
N ASP A 58 3.47 -13.26 5.16
CA ASP A 58 2.90 -14.50 4.67
C ASP A 58 1.37 -14.43 4.84
N LEU A 59 0.64 -14.75 3.77
CA LEU A 59 -0.82 -14.83 3.73
C LEU A 59 -1.24 -16.17 3.11
N PRO A 60 -2.42 -16.71 3.44
CA PRO A 60 -2.91 -17.93 2.80
C PRO A 60 -3.01 -17.78 1.27
N GLU A 61 -2.80 -18.86 0.52
CA GLU A 61 -2.74 -18.82 -0.95
C GLU A 61 -4.01 -18.27 -1.62
N ASN A 62 -5.18 -18.51 -1.03
CA ASN A 62 -6.48 -18.05 -1.53
C ASN A 62 -6.73 -16.53 -1.35
N TYR A 63 -5.79 -15.81 -0.73
CA TYR A 63 -5.82 -14.35 -0.69
C TYR A 63 -5.20 -13.76 -1.95
N HIS A 64 -5.94 -12.88 -2.61
CA HIS A 64 -5.53 -12.20 -3.84
C HIS A 64 -5.58 -10.68 -3.69
N ASP A 65 -4.55 -9.98 -4.13
CA ASP A 65 -4.54 -8.52 -4.18
C ASP A 65 -5.58 -8.01 -5.20
N THR A 66 -6.49 -7.16 -4.73
CA THR A 66 -7.52 -6.51 -5.56
C THR A 66 -7.12 -5.10 -5.99
N VAL A 67 -5.98 -4.59 -5.56
CA VAL A 67 -5.45 -3.28 -5.96
C VAL A 67 -4.63 -3.42 -7.23
N ASN A 68 -4.69 -2.39 -8.07
CA ASN A 68 -3.99 -2.34 -9.35
C ASN A 68 -3.19 -1.06 -9.54
N ALA A 69 -3.12 -0.18 -8.55
CA ALA A 69 -2.41 1.09 -8.64
C ALA A 69 -1.65 1.41 -7.36
N SER A 70 -0.50 2.06 -7.50
CA SER A 70 0.29 2.57 -6.37
C SER A 70 0.79 3.97 -6.66
N ARG A 71 0.93 4.80 -5.62
CA ARG A 71 1.39 6.18 -5.77
C ARG A 71 2.91 6.25 -5.63
N VAL A 72 3.55 6.80 -6.65
CA VAL A 72 4.99 7.06 -6.67
C VAL A 72 5.17 8.53 -7.02
N ASN A 73 5.87 9.27 -6.16
CA ASN A 73 5.91 10.72 -6.18
C ASN A 73 4.49 11.29 -6.20
N ASP A 74 4.14 12.05 -7.24
CA ASP A 74 2.83 12.70 -7.36
C ASP A 74 1.93 12.04 -8.41
N TYR A 75 2.26 10.82 -8.86
CA TYR A 75 1.53 10.11 -9.93
C TYR A 75 1.23 8.65 -9.57
N TRP A 76 0.22 8.11 -10.27
CA TRP A 76 -0.19 6.73 -10.14
C TRP A 76 0.56 5.84 -11.13
N VAL A 77 1.05 4.71 -10.63
CA VAL A 77 1.54 3.59 -11.44
C VAL A 77 0.45 2.53 -11.43
N GLU A 78 -0.32 2.48 -12.52
CA GLU A 78 -1.37 1.49 -12.73
C GLU A 78 -0.79 0.23 -13.37
N THR A 79 -1.26 -0.94 -12.96
CA THR A 79 -0.78 -2.25 -13.41
C THR A 79 -1.95 -3.15 -13.74
N GLN A 80 -1.83 -3.92 -14.81
CA GLN A 80 -2.88 -4.85 -15.21
C GLN A 80 -2.26 -6.04 -15.92
N ARG A 81 -2.61 -7.26 -15.51
CA ARG A 81 -2.21 -8.46 -16.23
C ARG A 81 -2.99 -8.58 -17.53
N ILE A 82 -2.28 -8.58 -18.65
CA ILE A 82 -2.84 -8.79 -19.98
C ILE A 82 -1.86 -9.52 -20.88
N TYR A 83 -2.37 -10.27 -21.84
CA TYR A 83 -1.55 -10.89 -22.87
C TYR A 83 -1.03 -9.82 -23.85
N LEU A 84 0.15 -10.08 -24.43
CA LEU A 84 0.84 -9.12 -25.28
C LEU A 84 -0.01 -8.62 -26.48
N PRO A 85 -0.69 -9.49 -27.25
CA PRO A 85 -1.55 -9.02 -28.33
C PRO A 85 -2.68 -8.06 -27.88
N ALA A 86 -3.26 -8.25 -26.68
CA ALA A 86 -4.24 -7.31 -26.12
C ALA A 86 -3.60 -5.97 -25.78
N PHE A 87 -2.37 -5.99 -25.24
CA PHE A 87 -1.62 -4.75 -25.00
C PHE A 87 -1.42 -3.98 -26.31
N GLU A 88 -0.92 -4.65 -27.35
CA GLU A 88 -0.64 -4.05 -28.66
C GLU A 88 -1.91 -3.46 -29.29
N GLN A 89 -3.01 -4.22 -29.26
CA GLN A 89 -4.32 -3.73 -29.73
C GLN A 89 -4.80 -2.52 -28.92
N ARG A 90 -4.66 -2.55 -27.59
CA ARG A 90 -5.05 -1.43 -26.71
C ARG A 90 -4.28 -0.15 -27.05
N ILE A 91 -2.99 -0.25 -27.37
CA ILE A 91 -2.18 0.90 -27.79
C ILE A 91 -2.64 1.46 -29.13
N GLN A 92 -2.88 0.60 -30.12
CA GLN A 92 -3.36 1.03 -31.44
C GLN A 92 -4.70 1.77 -31.33
N LEU A 93 -5.68 1.17 -30.63
CA LEU A 93 -6.99 1.78 -30.41
C LEU A 93 -6.90 3.10 -29.63
N ARG A 94 -6.00 3.18 -28.65
CA ARG A 94 -5.77 4.41 -27.89
C ARG A 94 -5.19 5.51 -28.76
N GLU A 95 -4.19 5.21 -29.58
CA GLU A 95 -3.59 6.18 -30.50
C GLU A 95 -4.62 6.70 -31.51
N GLU A 96 -5.39 5.81 -32.14
CA GLU A 96 -6.45 6.18 -33.07
C GLU A 96 -7.49 7.11 -32.42
N ALA A 97 -7.94 6.76 -31.21
CA ALA A 97 -8.87 7.60 -30.44
C ALA A 97 -8.28 8.98 -30.15
N LEU A 98 -7.00 9.06 -29.75
CA LEU A 98 -6.33 10.34 -29.48
C LEU A 98 -6.15 11.19 -30.75
N ARG A 99 -5.93 10.57 -31.91
CA ARG A 99 -5.84 11.27 -33.21
C ARG A 99 -7.18 11.82 -33.68
N GLN A 100 -8.27 11.11 -33.40
CA GLN A 100 -9.63 11.49 -33.80
C GLN A 100 -10.29 12.46 -32.81
N MET A 101 -9.76 12.60 -31.60
CA MET A 101 -10.30 13.45 -30.56
C MET A 101 -10.28 14.93 -30.99
N LYS A 102 -11.44 15.58 -30.87
CA LYS A 102 -11.61 17.01 -31.14
C LYS A 102 -11.44 17.83 -29.86
N THR A 103 -11.00 19.07 -30.00
CA THR A 103 -10.97 20.05 -28.92
C THR A 103 -12.17 21.00 -29.03
N SER A 104 -12.59 21.56 -27.91
CA SER A 104 -13.64 22.59 -27.85
C SER A 104 -13.20 23.87 -28.57
N TYR A 105 -11.89 24.14 -28.61
CA TYR A 105 -11.30 25.28 -29.30
C TYR A 105 -10.45 24.80 -30.47
N PRO A 106 -10.83 25.08 -31.73
CA PRO A 106 -10.09 24.61 -32.90
C PRO A 106 -8.62 25.05 -32.95
N VAL A 107 -8.27 26.18 -32.33
CA VAL A 107 -6.89 26.69 -32.22
C VAL A 107 -5.97 25.77 -31.41
N ASP A 108 -6.55 24.94 -30.55
CA ASP A 108 -5.85 24.00 -29.68
C ASP A 108 -5.66 22.62 -30.33
N MET A 109 -6.19 22.38 -31.53
CA MET A 109 -5.94 21.13 -32.27
C MET A 109 -4.47 21.00 -32.72
N PRO A 110 -3.95 19.77 -32.92
CA PRO A 110 -4.57 18.47 -32.65
C PRO A 110 -4.57 18.09 -31.16
N TYR A 111 -5.43 17.17 -30.71
CA TYR A 111 -5.47 16.71 -29.30
C TYR A 111 -4.24 15.88 -28.91
N LEU A 112 -3.82 14.95 -29.79
CA LEU A 112 -2.52 14.26 -29.69
C LEU A 112 -1.42 15.20 -30.20
N LYS A 113 -0.45 15.49 -29.34
CA LYS A 113 0.58 16.50 -29.59
C LYS A 113 1.91 15.90 -29.98
N ASN A 114 2.26 14.77 -29.37
CA ASN A 114 3.45 14.04 -29.73
C ASN A 114 3.35 12.56 -29.33
N ILE A 115 4.25 11.76 -29.91
CA ILE A 115 4.47 10.37 -29.53
C ILE A 115 5.97 10.22 -29.26
N TYR A 116 6.30 9.71 -28.08
CA TYR A 116 7.68 9.40 -27.71
C TYR A 116 7.85 7.90 -27.51
N SER A 117 9.04 7.41 -27.84
CA SER A 117 9.47 6.08 -27.44
C SER A 117 9.73 6.02 -25.94
N VAL A 118 9.38 4.88 -25.35
CA VAL A 118 9.88 4.43 -24.04
C VAL A 118 11.40 4.20 -24.09
N PRO A 119 12.09 4.00 -22.94
CA PRO A 119 13.51 3.68 -22.94
C PRO A 119 13.88 2.51 -23.87
N GLU A 120 15.10 2.52 -24.41
CA GLU A 120 15.56 1.53 -25.38
C GLU A 120 15.44 0.09 -24.84
N GLY A 121 15.05 -0.84 -25.71
CA GLY A 121 14.84 -2.25 -25.35
C GLY A 121 13.53 -2.55 -24.64
N MET A 122 12.71 -1.53 -24.34
CA MET A 122 11.40 -1.70 -23.72
C MET A 122 10.26 -1.70 -24.75
N LYS A 123 9.18 -2.42 -24.44
CA LYS A 123 7.96 -2.42 -25.27
C LYS A 123 6.93 -1.47 -24.69
N GLY A 124 6.62 -0.40 -25.42
CA GLY A 124 5.66 0.59 -24.96
C GLY A 124 5.66 1.86 -25.79
N ILE A 125 4.89 2.84 -25.34
CA ILE A 125 4.73 4.13 -25.99
C ILE A 125 4.41 5.22 -24.96
N ILE A 126 4.73 6.47 -25.27
CA ILE A 126 4.35 7.62 -24.47
C ILE A 126 3.61 8.61 -25.38
N PHE A 127 2.37 8.93 -25.04
CA PHE A 127 1.59 9.96 -25.72
C PHE A 127 1.73 11.30 -24.98
N GLU A 128 2.11 12.36 -25.68
CA GLU A 128 1.82 13.72 -25.21
C GLU A 128 0.46 14.13 -25.78
N ARG A 129 -0.50 14.38 -24.90
CA ARG A 129 -1.83 14.82 -25.27
C ARG A 129 -2.26 16.03 -24.45
N MET A 130 -3.32 16.69 -24.89
CA MET A 130 -4.04 17.61 -24.00
C MET A 130 -4.64 16.84 -22.81
N GLU A 131 -4.78 17.52 -21.68
CA GLU A 131 -5.40 16.93 -20.49
C GLU A 131 -6.86 16.55 -20.76
N ASN A 132 -7.66 17.49 -21.29
CA ASN A 132 -9.04 17.25 -21.72
C ASN A 132 -9.43 18.16 -22.90
N GLN A 133 -10.62 17.96 -23.49
CA GLN A 133 -11.04 18.65 -24.71
C GLN A 133 -11.35 20.15 -24.50
N SER A 134 -11.60 20.56 -23.25
CA SER A 134 -12.12 21.90 -22.89
C SER A 134 -11.08 22.81 -22.23
N VAL A 135 -9.84 22.34 -22.05
CA VAL A 135 -8.75 23.18 -21.54
C VAL A 135 -7.85 23.64 -22.68
N PRO A 136 -7.19 24.81 -22.55
CA PRO A 136 -6.22 25.26 -23.54
C PRO A 136 -5.08 24.26 -23.68
N ASP A 137 -4.48 24.20 -24.87
CA ASP A 137 -3.44 23.22 -25.14
C ASP A 137 -2.12 23.49 -24.39
N VAL A 138 -2.00 24.54 -23.57
CA VAL A 138 -0.90 24.65 -22.61
C VAL A 138 -0.89 23.48 -21.61
N VAL A 139 -2.04 22.92 -21.24
CA VAL A 139 -2.14 21.83 -20.25
C VAL A 139 -1.98 20.48 -20.95
N ARG A 140 -0.97 19.72 -20.53
CA ARG A 140 -0.53 18.47 -21.16
C ARG A 140 -0.59 17.30 -20.18
N VAL A 141 -0.72 16.10 -20.73
CA VAL A 141 -0.46 14.85 -20.03
C VAL A 141 0.52 14.03 -20.85
N LEU A 142 1.55 13.51 -20.19
CA LEU A 142 2.39 12.43 -20.70
C LEU A 142 1.78 11.11 -20.23
N GLU A 143 1.11 10.41 -21.15
CA GLU A 143 0.46 9.13 -20.91
C GLU A 143 1.37 8.01 -21.42
N ALA A 144 2.08 7.35 -20.52
CA ALA A 144 2.93 6.20 -20.82
C ALA A 144 2.17 4.89 -20.68
N HIS A 145 2.45 3.98 -21.62
CA HIS A 145 2.07 2.58 -21.54
C HIS A 145 3.31 1.71 -21.77
N LEU A 146 3.59 0.80 -20.85
CA LEU A 146 4.71 -0.12 -20.88
C LEU A 146 4.19 -1.56 -20.74
N TYR A 147 4.83 -2.51 -21.43
CA TYR A 147 4.56 -3.93 -21.28
C TYR A 147 5.81 -4.65 -20.77
N SER A 148 5.66 -5.39 -19.68
CA SER A 148 6.74 -6.14 -19.06
C SER A 148 6.17 -7.40 -18.40
N ASN A 149 6.71 -8.57 -18.72
CA ASN A 149 6.40 -9.85 -18.06
C ASN A 149 4.89 -10.15 -17.87
N GLY A 150 4.07 -9.98 -18.93
CA GLY A 150 2.63 -10.24 -18.81
C GLY A 150 1.81 -9.10 -18.18
N VAL A 151 2.45 -7.97 -17.86
CA VAL A 151 1.82 -6.84 -17.16
C VAL A 151 1.90 -5.59 -18.02
N ALA A 152 0.73 -5.00 -18.24
CA ALA A 152 0.59 -3.64 -18.71
C ALA A 152 0.78 -2.67 -17.55
N ILE A 153 1.66 -1.70 -17.72
CA ILE A 153 1.92 -0.62 -16.77
C ILE A 153 1.52 0.68 -17.43
N LYS A 154 0.71 1.49 -16.75
CA LYS A 154 0.28 2.80 -17.23
C LYS A 154 0.66 3.87 -16.20
N VAL A 155 1.21 4.98 -16.69
CA VAL A 155 1.59 6.13 -15.87
C VAL A 155 1.16 7.40 -16.60
N GLU A 156 0.49 8.30 -15.89
CA GLU A 156 0.16 9.63 -16.40
C GLU A 156 0.88 10.71 -15.57
N MET A 157 1.54 11.64 -16.25
CA MET A 157 2.17 12.80 -15.62
C MET A 157 1.62 14.09 -16.22
N GLU A 158 1.16 14.99 -15.38
CA GLU A 158 0.80 16.34 -15.78
C GLU A 158 2.04 17.12 -16.23
N ALA A 159 1.90 17.82 -17.35
CA ALA A 159 2.92 18.67 -17.92
C ALA A 159 2.29 19.96 -18.47
N LYS A 160 3.14 20.91 -18.85
CA LYS A 160 2.72 22.15 -19.50
C LYS A 160 3.58 22.42 -20.71
N ASN A 161 2.98 22.95 -21.77
CA ASN A 161 3.71 23.44 -22.93
C ASN A 161 3.08 24.72 -23.47
N GLY A 162 3.46 25.84 -22.88
CA GLY A 162 3.03 27.15 -23.34
C GLY A 162 3.84 27.70 -24.51
N SER A 163 4.76 26.96 -25.12
CA SER A 163 5.80 27.50 -26.01
C SER A 163 5.29 28.08 -27.33
N ALA A 164 4.03 27.82 -27.69
CA ALA A 164 3.44 28.34 -28.91
C ALA A 164 3.32 29.88 -28.90
N ALA A 165 3.55 30.51 -30.06
CA ALA A 165 3.54 31.97 -30.21
C ALA A 165 2.20 32.62 -29.81
N ARG A 166 1.08 31.89 -29.91
CA ARG A 166 -0.24 32.36 -29.45
C ARG A 166 -0.25 32.77 -27.98
N TYR A 167 0.65 32.22 -27.17
CA TYR A 167 0.77 32.50 -25.73
C TYR A 167 1.81 33.56 -25.40
N ASP A 168 2.41 34.25 -26.37
CA ASP A 168 3.51 35.18 -26.08
C ASP A 168 3.10 36.34 -25.17
N LYS A 169 1.87 36.87 -25.35
CA LYS A 169 1.32 37.89 -24.45
C LYS A 169 1.03 37.32 -23.07
N ASP A 170 0.39 36.15 -23.02
CA ASP A 170 0.01 35.54 -21.75
C ASP A 170 1.23 35.08 -20.94
N ARG A 171 2.32 34.69 -21.60
CA ARG A 171 3.60 34.35 -20.97
C ARG A 171 4.27 35.55 -20.30
N GLN A 172 4.06 36.77 -20.81
CA GLN A 172 4.54 38.00 -20.16
C GLN A 172 3.76 38.30 -18.87
N ILE A 173 2.48 37.93 -18.82
CA ILE A 173 1.60 38.18 -17.67
C ILE A 173 1.71 37.05 -16.63
N ALA A 174 1.75 35.79 -17.08
CA ALA A 174 1.70 34.59 -16.26
C ALA A 174 2.74 33.54 -16.71
N PRO A 175 4.05 33.84 -16.59
CA PRO A 175 5.13 32.97 -17.10
C PRO A 175 5.11 31.56 -16.49
N ARG A 176 4.66 31.41 -15.24
CA ARG A 176 4.53 30.09 -14.57
C ARG A 176 3.42 29.21 -15.16
N VAL A 177 2.40 29.80 -15.77
CA VAL A 177 1.31 29.07 -16.42
C VAL A 177 1.76 28.60 -17.81
N TYR A 178 2.39 29.50 -18.57
CA TYR A 178 2.83 29.25 -19.95
C TYR A 178 4.29 28.80 -20.04
N THR A 179 4.74 28.03 -19.06
CA THR A 179 6.05 27.38 -19.06
C THR A 179 6.05 26.13 -19.97
N ASN A 180 7.22 25.57 -20.22
CA ASN A 180 7.37 24.26 -20.86
C ASN A 180 8.04 23.29 -19.88
N THR A 181 7.25 22.39 -19.30
CA THR A 181 7.74 21.31 -18.41
C THR A 181 7.77 19.95 -19.09
N VAL A 182 7.37 19.83 -20.37
CA VAL A 182 7.37 18.55 -21.09
C VAL A 182 8.75 17.88 -21.09
N PRO A 183 9.88 18.56 -21.38
CA PRO A 183 11.19 17.91 -21.40
C PRO A 183 11.60 17.32 -20.04
N GLU A 184 11.37 18.06 -18.95
CA GLU A 184 11.68 17.62 -17.59
C GLU A 184 10.80 16.44 -17.18
N LYS A 185 9.48 16.55 -17.39
CA LYS A 185 8.52 15.50 -17.06
C LYS A 185 8.73 14.23 -17.89
N LEU A 186 9.14 14.37 -19.15
CA LEU A 186 9.47 13.22 -19.99
C LEU A 186 10.74 12.51 -19.49
N ALA A 187 11.73 13.24 -18.99
CA ALA A 187 12.93 12.66 -18.39
C ALA A 187 12.58 11.92 -17.08
N GLU A 188 11.75 12.53 -16.22
CA GLU A 188 11.23 11.92 -14.99
C GLU A 188 10.45 10.63 -15.29
N LEU A 189 9.56 10.67 -16.29
CA LEU A 189 8.80 9.50 -16.73
C LEU A 189 9.71 8.38 -17.24
N ARG A 190 10.73 8.70 -18.03
CA ARG A 190 11.68 7.71 -18.55
C ARG A 190 12.53 7.09 -17.44
N ASP A 191 12.96 7.87 -16.45
CA ASP A 191 13.66 7.35 -15.25
C ASP A 191 12.80 6.31 -14.54
N LEU A 192 11.53 6.63 -14.29
CA LEU A 192 10.58 5.70 -13.68
C LEU A 192 10.42 4.44 -14.54
N LEU A 193 10.02 4.59 -15.81
CA LEU A 193 9.75 3.46 -16.70
C LEU A 193 10.97 2.52 -16.84
N SER A 194 12.19 3.08 -16.80
CA SER A 194 13.42 2.28 -16.86
C SER A 194 13.61 1.33 -15.67
N ARG A 195 12.93 1.59 -14.54
CA ARG A 195 13.06 0.86 -13.28
C ARG A 195 11.84 0.00 -12.94
N VAL A 196 10.70 0.21 -13.60
CA VAL A 196 9.48 -0.58 -13.37
C VAL A 196 9.49 -1.83 -14.25
N ARG A 197 9.29 -2.99 -13.64
CA ARG A 197 9.11 -4.27 -14.34
C ARG A 197 7.88 -5.00 -13.81
N GLY A 198 7.16 -5.68 -14.70
CA GLY A 198 6.11 -6.61 -14.29
C GLY A 198 6.70 -7.80 -13.54
N ARG A 199 5.95 -8.36 -12.61
CA ARG A 199 6.33 -9.55 -11.84
C ARG A 199 5.13 -10.41 -11.48
N GLU A 200 5.39 -11.66 -11.14
CA GLU A 200 4.38 -12.50 -10.51
C GLU A 200 4.09 -12.03 -9.06
N GLU A 201 2.89 -12.29 -8.55
CA GLU A 201 2.46 -11.81 -7.22
C GLU A 201 3.35 -12.37 -6.10
N THR A 202 3.73 -13.64 -6.23
CA THR A 202 4.60 -14.40 -5.31
C THR A 202 6.08 -14.31 -5.65
N GLU A 203 6.46 -13.63 -6.75
CA GLU A 203 7.86 -13.38 -7.05
C GLU A 203 8.43 -12.40 -6.01
N ILE A 204 9.53 -12.80 -5.37
CA ILE A 204 10.26 -11.99 -4.40
C ILE A 204 11.53 -11.42 -5.05
N PRO A 205 11.59 -10.11 -5.33
CA PRO A 205 12.78 -9.48 -5.92
C PRO A 205 14.00 -9.55 -4.98
N THR A 206 15.18 -9.78 -5.55
CA THR A 206 16.46 -9.88 -4.83
C THR A 206 17.34 -8.62 -5.00
N THR A 207 16.73 -7.50 -5.37
CA THR A 207 17.41 -6.22 -5.58
C THR A 207 16.68 -5.13 -4.81
N SER A 208 17.38 -4.02 -4.52
CA SER A 208 16.78 -2.87 -3.84
C SER A 208 15.66 -2.26 -4.66
N GLY A 209 14.53 -1.98 -4.00
CA GLY A 209 13.33 -1.43 -4.63
C GLY A 209 12.03 -1.84 -3.95
N SER A 210 10.92 -1.34 -4.48
CA SER A 210 9.60 -1.51 -3.91
C SER A 210 8.72 -2.45 -4.74
N CYS A 211 8.10 -3.42 -4.07
CA CYS A 211 7.05 -4.25 -4.65
C CYS A 211 5.73 -3.47 -4.66
N ILE A 212 5.13 -3.34 -5.84
CA ILE A 212 3.75 -2.86 -6.00
C ILE A 212 2.89 -4.02 -6.54
N SER A 213 1.59 -3.83 -6.64
CA SER A 213 0.69 -4.81 -7.27
C SER A 213 1.20 -5.15 -8.67
N ASN A 214 1.40 -6.45 -8.96
CA ASN A 214 1.88 -6.99 -10.25
C ASN A 214 3.22 -6.44 -10.79
N ALA A 215 3.94 -5.58 -10.06
CA ALA A 215 5.17 -4.97 -10.56
C ALA A 215 6.20 -4.71 -9.44
N PHE A 216 7.40 -4.35 -9.85
CA PHE A 216 8.51 -3.97 -9.00
C PHE A 216 9.19 -2.74 -9.54
N ILE A 217 9.55 -1.81 -8.66
CA ILE A 217 10.25 -0.58 -8.98
C ILE A 217 11.62 -0.64 -8.32
N THR A 218 12.67 -0.72 -9.15
CA THR A 218 14.05 -0.67 -8.65
C THR A 218 14.31 0.69 -7.99
N ASP A 219 15.01 0.69 -6.86
CA ASP A 219 15.20 1.89 -6.07
C ASP A 219 16.08 2.93 -6.77
N ASN A 220 15.73 4.21 -6.60
CA ASN A 220 16.56 5.35 -6.99
C ASN A 220 16.94 6.25 -5.79
N GLN A 221 16.57 5.83 -4.56
CA GLN A 221 16.74 6.53 -3.28
C GLN A 221 16.06 7.90 -3.18
N ARG A 222 15.29 8.28 -4.20
CA ARG A 222 14.69 9.61 -4.35
C ARG A 222 13.17 9.56 -4.25
N ASP A 223 12.55 8.51 -4.77
CA ASP A 223 11.10 8.39 -4.90
C ASP A 223 10.38 8.45 -3.55
N LYS A 224 9.27 9.17 -3.53
CA LYS A 224 8.24 9.07 -2.49
C LYS A 224 7.32 7.93 -2.87
N GLU A 225 7.13 6.96 -2.01
CA GLU A 225 6.36 5.76 -2.29
C GLU A 225 5.23 5.64 -1.26
N ASP A 226 3.99 5.53 -1.75
CA ASP A 226 2.80 5.22 -0.96
C ASP A 226 2.07 4.07 -1.65
N ILE A 227 2.29 2.89 -1.10
CA ILE A 227 1.94 1.61 -1.70
C ILE A 227 0.90 0.96 -0.79
N GLY A 228 -0.27 0.67 -1.34
CA GLY A 228 -1.34 -0.02 -0.64
C GLY A 228 -1.79 -1.24 -1.43
N THR A 229 -2.07 -2.32 -0.73
CA THR A 229 -2.66 -3.55 -1.30
C THR A 229 -3.84 -3.98 -0.44
N LEU A 230 -4.82 -4.62 -1.05
CA LEU A 230 -5.97 -5.16 -0.38
C LEU A 230 -6.14 -6.61 -0.80
N TYR A 231 -5.80 -7.52 0.10
CA TYR A 231 -5.97 -8.94 -0.13
C TYR A 231 -7.35 -9.38 0.34
N LYS A 232 -8.09 -10.02 -0.58
CA LYS A 232 -9.38 -10.64 -0.32
C LYS A 232 -9.34 -12.13 -0.62
N THR A 233 -10.17 -12.90 0.06
CA THR A 233 -10.46 -14.31 -0.24
C THR A 233 -11.96 -14.47 -0.45
N GLY A 234 -12.36 -15.48 -1.22
CA GLY A 234 -13.78 -15.85 -1.38
C GLY A 234 -14.22 -16.97 -0.44
N PRO A 235 -15.53 -17.06 -0.12
CA PRO A 235 -16.60 -16.09 -0.41
C PRO A 235 -16.47 -14.74 0.34
N ASP A 236 -17.34 -13.77 0.09
CA ASP A 236 -17.20 -12.36 0.54
C ASP A 236 -17.39 -12.11 2.06
N ASN A 237 -17.71 -13.13 2.85
CA ASN A 237 -17.92 -13.04 4.31
C ASN A 237 -16.63 -13.18 5.15
N TYR A 238 -15.48 -12.86 4.57
CA TYR A 238 -14.15 -13.16 5.10
C TYR A 238 -13.41 -11.91 5.61
N LEU A 239 -12.32 -12.18 6.34
CA LEU A 239 -11.36 -11.18 6.78
C LEU A 239 -10.58 -10.64 5.58
N ASN A 240 -10.66 -9.34 5.35
CA ASN A 240 -9.82 -8.62 4.41
C ASN A 240 -8.49 -8.27 5.08
N VAL A 241 -7.40 -8.36 4.32
CA VAL A 241 -6.06 -7.96 4.78
C VAL A 241 -5.59 -6.76 3.98
N ARG A 242 -5.52 -5.61 4.63
CA ARG A 242 -4.93 -4.38 4.08
C ARG A 242 -3.48 -4.28 4.49
N ILE A 243 -2.61 -4.01 3.54
CA ILE A 243 -1.20 -3.69 3.80
C ILE A 243 -0.90 -2.36 3.15
N GLN A 244 -0.32 -1.43 3.92
CA GLN A 244 0.13 -0.14 3.41
C GLN A 244 1.57 0.12 3.83
N THR A 245 2.34 0.72 2.92
CA THR A 245 3.70 1.16 3.19
C THR A 245 3.90 2.58 2.68
N ASN A 246 4.55 3.43 3.48
CA ASN A 246 4.80 4.80 3.09
C ASN A 246 6.21 5.27 3.52
N ASN A 247 7.01 5.72 2.56
CA ASN A 247 8.42 6.03 2.77
C ASN A 247 8.72 7.52 3.05
N TYR A 248 7.69 8.37 3.12
CA TYR A 248 7.84 9.83 3.22
C TYR A 248 6.91 10.48 4.26
N ILE A 249 6.16 9.69 5.02
CA ILE A 249 5.44 10.14 6.22
C ILE A 249 6.24 9.82 7.47
N ARG A 250 5.99 10.59 8.53
CA ARG A 250 6.51 10.35 9.87
C ARG A 250 5.56 10.98 10.87
N GLU A 251 5.02 10.16 11.75
CA GLU A 251 4.15 10.64 12.81
C GLU A 251 4.97 11.18 13.99
N LYS A 252 4.41 12.16 14.68
CA LYS A 252 5.02 12.73 15.89
C LYS A 252 4.92 11.76 17.07
N ASP A 253 3.71 11.26 17.26
CA ASP A 253 3.35 10.31 18.30
C ASP A 253 3.25 8.91 17.67
N SER A 254 3.23 7.85 18.47
CA SER A 254 2.93 6.48 18.05
C SER A 254 1.43 6.16 18.18
N MET A 255 0.98 5.05 17.61
CA MET A 255 -0.39 4.57 17.75
C MET A 255 -0.80 4.40 19.23
N LEU A 256 0.06 3.81 20.06
CA LEU A 256 -0.23 3.61 21.48
C LEU A 256 -0.19 4.92 22.28
N GLU A 257 0.66 5.88 21.92
CA GLU A 257 0.63 7.23 22.50
C GLU A 257 -0.69 7.96 22.16
N ARG A 258 -1.26 7.71 20.97
CA ARG A 258 -2.54 8.27 20.52
C ARG A 258 -3.78 7.46 20.94
N ILE A 259 -3.62 6.43 21.77
CA ILE A 259 -4.72 5.49 22.11
C ILE A 259 -5.97 6.17 22.67
N GLY A 260 -5.82 7.24 23.45
CA GLY A 260 -6.94 7.99 24.01
C GLY A 260 -7.80 8.67 22.93
N GLN A 261 -7.14 9.21 21.89
CA GLN A 261 -7.82 9.79 20.74
C GLN A 261 -8.51 8.70 19.91
N ILE A 262 -7.81 7.59 19.65
CA ILE A 262 -8.37 6.45 18.91
C ILE A 262 -9.64 5.93 19.61
N LYS A 263 -9.59 5.72 20.94
CA LYS A 263 -10.76 5.29 21.72
C LYS A 263 -11.93 6.27 21.64
N ALA A 264 -11.67 7.58 21.61
CA ALA A 264 -12.73 8.59 21.50
C ALA A 264 -13.46 8.56 20.14
N PHE A 265 -12.83 8.03 19.09
CA PHE A 265 -13.43 7.86 17.77
C PHE A 265 -14.07 6.49 17.55
N LEU A 266 -13.91 5.53 18.47
CA LEU A 266 -14.58 4.23 18.37
C LEU A 266 -16.07 4.38 18.67
N TYR A 267 -16.89 4.20 17.64
CA TYR A 267 -18.34 4.13 17.78
C TYR A 267 -18.75 2.71 18.20
N ARG A 268 -19.48 2.59 19.32
CA ARG A 268 -20.00 1.30 19.84
C ARG A 268 -18.92 0.20 19.87
N GLY A 269 -17.71 0.54 20.31
CA GLY A 269 -16.59 -0.39 20.30
C GLY A 269 -15.58 -0.16 21.43
N ASP A 270 -14.66 -1.11 21.56
CA ASP A 270 -13.55 -1.06 22.51
C ASP A 270 -12.31 -1.74 21.93
N ILE A 271 -11.19 -1.50 22.59
CA ILE A 271 -9.89 -2.09 22.31
C ILE A 271 -9.62 -3.15 23.37
N PHE A 272 -9.67 -4.42 22.97
CA PHE A 272 -9.51 -5.54 23.89
C PHE A 272 -8.07 -6.05 23.97
N ARG A 273 -7.20 -5.69 23.01
CA ARG A 273 -5.76 -5.99 23.08
C ARG A 273 -4.96 -4.87 22.42
N LYS A 274 -3.85 -4.50 23.05
CA LYS A 274 -2.89 -3.51 22.53
C LYS A 274 -1.52 -3.74 23.15
N GLY A 275 -0.46 -3.37 22.45
CA GLY A 275 0.88 -3.46 23.02
C GLY A 275 1.99 -3.28 22.01
N ALA A 276 3.21 -3.08 22.52
CA ALA A 276 4.40 -3.13 21.70
C ALA A 276 4.80 -4.59 21.45
N ARG A 277 5.22 -4.90 20.23
CA ARG A 277 5.71 -6.22 19.82
C ARG A 277 7.04 -6.07 19.10
N LYS A 278 7.93 -7.04 19.30
CA LYS A 278 9.15 -7.16 18.51
C LYS A 278 9.00 -8.34 17.55
N ILE A 279 8.94 -8.05 16.26
CA ILE A 279 8.65 -9.05 15.21
C ILE A 279 9.79 -9.05 14.20
N ASN A 280 10.53 -10.15 14.11
CA ASN A 280 11.65 -10.31 13.17
C ASN A 280 12.64 -9.12 13.17
N GLY A 281 12.91 -8.56 14.36
CA GLY A 281 13.81 -7.42 14.55
C GLY A 281 13.17 -6.04 14.40
N LEU A 282 11.91 -5.95 13.96
CA LEU A 282 11.15 -4.70 13.87
C LEU A 282 10.48 -4.38 15.20
N ASP A 283 10.57 -3.12 15.61
CA ASP A 283 9.78 -2.57 16.71
C ASP A 283 8.41 -2.17 16.15
N THR A 284 7.36 -2.78 16.70
CA THR A 284 5.99 -2.66 16.19
C THR A 284 5.02 -2.38 17.33
N GLU A 285 3.87 -1.80 17.01
CA GLU A 285 2.75 -1.65 17.94
C GLU A 285 1.51 -2.30 17.35
N GLU A 286 0.77 -3.03 18.18
CA GLU A 286 -0.51 -3.62 17.80
C GLU A 286 -1.69 -3.01 18.57
N LEU A 287 -2.85 -3.05 17.92
CA LEU A 287 -4.13 -2.61 18.47
C LEU A 287 -5.23 -3.47 17.84
N LEU A 288 -5.96 -4.21 18.67
CA LEU A 288 -7.09 -5.02 18.28
C LEU A 288 -8.36 -4.38 18.84
N ALA A 289 -9.14 -3.81 17.94
CA ALA A 289 -10.42 -3.18 18.24
C ALA A 289 -11.58 -4.05 17.74
N VAL A 290 -12.68 -3.97 18.48
CA VAL A 290 -13.99 -4.47 18.05
C VAL A 290 -15.02 -3.37 18.25
N GLY A 291 -15.84 -3.15 17.24
CA GLY A 291 -17.05 -2.33 17.30
C GLY A 291 -18.26 -3.11 16.82
N LEU A 292 -19.36 -2.41 16.58
CA LEU A 292 -20.56 -2.96 15.97
C LEU A 292 -20.72 -2.41 14.56
N GLN A 293 -21.36 -3.17 13.68
CA GLN A 293 -21.70 -2.69 12.34
C GLN A 293 -22.70 -1.51 12.41
N PRO A 294 -22.72 -0.63 11.39
CA PRO A 294 -23.59 0.56 11.41
C PRO A 294 -25.09 0.21 11.56
N ASP A 295 -25.54 -0.84 10.88
CA ASP A 295 -26.95 -1.21 10.75
C ASP A 295 -27.33 -2.52 11.50
N SER A 296 -26.43 -3.09 12.29
CA SER A 296 -26.70 -4.31 13.09
C SER A 296 -25.89 -4.36 14.41
N ASP A 297 -26.13 -5.40 15.22
CA ASP A 297 -25.34 -5.72 16.41
C ASP A 297 -24.21 -6.72 16.11
N ASP A 298 -23.93 -6.97 14.83
CA ASP A 298 -22.84 -7.84 14.42
C ASP A 298 -21.48 -7.17 14.68
N PRO A 299 -20.46 -7.92 15.12
CA PRO A 299 -19.16 -7.36 15.44
C PRO A 299 -18.40 -6.92 14.18
N ARG A 300 -17.71 -5.78 14.30
CA ARG A 300 -16.75 -5.26 13.34
C ARG A 300 -15.37 -5.21 13.98
N TYR A 301 -14.47 -6.06 13.53
CA TYR A 301 -13.09 -6.17 13.99
C TYR A 301 -12.18 -5.31 13.13
N GLN A 302 -11.25 -4.61 13.77
CA GLN A 302 -10.12 -3.95 13.10
C GLN A 302 -8.86 -4.18 13.92
N PHE A 303 -7.98 -5.04 13.42
CA PHE A 303 -6.72 -5.37 14.07
C PHE A 303 -5.59 -4.75 13.26
N THR A 304 -4.80 -3.89 13.88
CA THR A 304 -3.78 -3.09 13.21
C THR A 304 -2.42 -3.31 13.87
N LEU A 305 -1.38 -3.41 13.05
CA LEU A 305 0.02 -3.52 13.42
C LEU A 305 0.78 -2.45 12.65
N LEU A 306 1.49 -1.59 13.37
CA LEU A 306 2.29 -0.52 12.78
C LEU A 306 3.76 -0.70 13.10
N ALA A 307 4.61 -0.48 12.10
CA ALA A 307 6.05 -0.40 12.26
C ALA A 307 6.56 0.96 11.77
N ASN A 308 7.63 1.45 12.40
CA ASN A 308 8.37 2.65 12.00
C ASN A 308 7.56 3.97 11.99
N GLU A 309 6.43 4.06 12.68
CA GLU A 309 5.53 5.23 12.59
C GLU A 309 6.26 6.56 12.91
N LYS A 310 7.05 6.56 14.00
CA LYS A 310 7.85 7.72 14.45
C LYS A 310 9.19 7.88 13.74
N THR A 311 9.64 6.84 13.04
CA THR A 311 10.94 6.79 12.34
C THR A 311 10.77 6.74 10.83
N GLY A 312 9.56 6.99 10.32
CA GLY A 312 9.20 6.86 8.93
C GLY A 312 10.16 7.59 8.00
N GLY A 313 10.51 6.94 6.89
CA GLY A 313 11.45 7.45 5.91
C GLY A 313 11.86 6.41 4.87
N LYS A 314 12.72 6.77 3.93
CA LYS A 314 13.12 5.91 2.80
C LYS A 314 13.78 4.59 3.19
N LYS A 315 14.53 4.57 4.30
CA LYS A 315 15.19 3.35 4.83
C LYS A 315 14.38 2.62 5.90
N THR A 316 13.30 3.23 6.35
CA THR A 316 12.40 2.72 7.40
C THR A 316 10.98 3.12 7.03
N PRO A 317 10.43 2.68 5.89
CA PRO A 317 9.08 3.08 5.49
C PRO A 317 8.10 2.68 6.58
N VAL A 318 7.13 3.53 6.88
CA VAL A 318 6.01 3.16 7.75
C VAL A 318 5.33 1.94 7.13
N PHE A 319 5.01 0.95 7.95
CA PHE A 319 4.31 -0.26 7.54
C PHE A 319 3.06 -0.40 8.39
N ASP A 320 1.92 -0.62 7.74
CA ASP A 320 0.61 -0.89 8.33
C ASP A 320 0.11 -2.23 7.79
N LEU A 321 -0.13 -3.18 8.69
CA LEU A 321 -0.91 -4.38 8.42
C LEU A 321 -2.21 -4.27 9.20
N THR A 322 -3.33 -4.33 8.50
CA THR A 322 -4.66 -4.27 9.08
C THR A 322 -5.52 -5.45 8.62
N VAL A 323 -6.10 -6.18 9.57
CA VAL A 323 -7.15 -7.18 9.34
C VAL A 323 -8.49 -6.57 9.71
N VAL A 324 -9.45 -6.66 8.79
CA VAL A 324 -10.81 -6.13 8.98
C VAL A 324 -11.82 -7.07 8.34
N ASN A 325 -12.95 -7.35 8.98
CA ASN A 325 -14.04 -8.05 8.30
C ASN A 325 -14.80 -7.12 7.35
N ASP A 326 -15.61 -7.71 6.47
CA ASP A 326 -16.48 -6.95 5.57
C ASP A 326 -17.41 -6.01 6.35
N GLU A 327 -17.73 -4.87 5.72
CA GLU A 327 -18.53 -3.81 6.33
C GLU A 327 -20.02 -4.14 6.37
N GLU A 328 -20.52 -4.85 5.35
CA GLU A 328 -21.93 -5.18 5.18
C GLU A 328 -22.23 -6.61 5.62
N THR A 329 -21.29 -7.53 5.37
CA THR A 329 -21.47 -8.95 5.64
C THR A 329 -20.80 -9.34 6.96
N PRO A 330 -21.55 -9.86 7.95
CA PRO A 330 -20.97 -10.38 9.18
C PRO A 330 -19.96 -11.50 8.91
N THR A 331 -18.84 -11.46 9.63
CA THR A 331 -17.85 -12.53 9.59
C THR A 331 -18.43 -13.82 10.16
N ALA A 332 -18.13 -14.95 9.52
CA ALA A 332 -18.46 -16.27 10.05
C ALA A 332 -17.53 -16.72 11.19
N TYR A 333 -16.44 -15.98 11.43
CA TYR A 333 -15.39 -16.33 12.38
C TYR A 333 -15.63 -15.75 13.76
N SER A 334 -15.31 -16.53 14.79
CA SER A 334 -15.31 -16.07 16.17
C SER A 334 -14.15 -15.09 16.43
N GLN A 335 -14.27 -14.25 17.46
CA GLN A 335 -13.15 -13.37 17.88
C GLN A 335 -11.85 -14.16 18.10
N ASN A 336 -11.93 -15.35 18.69
CA ASN A 336 -10.75 -16.18 18.96
C ASN A 336 -10.08 -16.65 17.67
N GLU A 337 -10.88 -17.06 16.67
CA GLU A 337 -10.39 -17.51 15.36
C GLU A 337 -9.68 -16.37 14.62
N ILE A 338 -10.26 -15.15 14.66
CA ILE A 338 -9.69 -13.95 14.04
C ILE A 338 -8.40 -13.54 14.76
N VAL A 339 -8.35 -13.59 16.09
CA VAL A 339 -7.14 -13.31 16.87
C VAL A 339 -6.03 -14.32 16.55
N ALA A 340 -6.37 -15.60 16.40
CA ALA A 340 -5.39 -16.62 16.03
C ALA A 340 -4.86 -16.43 14.60
N PHE A 341 -5.73 -16.08 13.65
CA PHE A 341 -5.33 -15.71 12.29
C PHE A 341 -4.40 -14.49 12.31
N TRP A 342 -4.76 -13.46 13.07
CA TRP A 342 -3.94 -12.26 13.26
C TRP A 342 -2.57 -12.56 13.83
N ASP A 343 -2.50 -13.34 14.91
CA ASP A 343 -1.23 -13.72 15.55
C ASP A 343 -0.33 -14.45 14.55
N ALA A 344 -0.91 -15.36 13.76
CA ALA A 344 -0.20 -16.14 12.76
C ALA A 344 0.36 -15.32 11.59
N ILE A 345 -0.40 -14.35 11.04
CA ILE A 345 0.08 -13.55 9.91
C ILE A 345 0.99 -12.40 10.37
N SER A 346 0.65 -11.72 11.48
CA SER A 346 1.37 -10.53 11.94
C SER A 346 2.82 -10.85 12.34
N GLN A 347 3.05 -12.03 12.91
CA GLN A 347 4.40 -12.48 13.29
C GLN A 347 5.32 -12.80 12.10
N THR A 348 4.79 -12.86 10.88
CA THR A 348 5.57 -13.14 9.66
C THR A 348 6.15 -11.87 9.03
N LEU A 349 5.71 -10.68 9.50
CA LEU A 349 6.22 -9.40 9.04
C LEU A 349 7.74 -9.35 9.15
N ARG A 350 8.41 -9.06 8.05
CA ARG A 350 9.87 -8.90 7.99
C ARG A 350 10.27 -7.98 6.84
N VAL A 351 11.44 -7.38 6.95
CA VAL A 351 12.05 -6.64 5.83
C VAL A 351 12.43 -7.65 4.75
N ARG A 352 12.16 -7.35 3.47
CA ARG A 352 12.61 -8.19 2.37
C ARG A 352 14.15 -8.21 2.34
N PRO A 353 14.80 -9.35 2.13
CA PRO A 353 16.22 -9.38 1.83
C PRO A 353 16.55 -8.43 0.66
N ASP A 354 17.66 -7.71 0.77
CA ASP A 354 18.12 -6.75 -0.24
C ASP A 354 17.09 -5.64 -0.55
N ALA A 355 16.22 -5.28 0.40
CA ALA A 355 15.21 -4.25 0.22
C ALA A 355 15.77 -2.84 -0.01
N PHE A 356 16.94 -2.53 0.54
CA PHE A 356 17.52 -1.17 0.62
C PHE A 356 18.86 -1.06 -0.10
#